data_AF-J2LKD9-F1
#
_entry.id   AF-J2LKD9-F1
#
_cell.length_a   1.000
_cell.length_b   1.000
_cell.length_c   1.000
_cell.angle_alpha   90.00
_cell.angle_beta   90.00
_cell.angle_gamma   90.00
#
_symmetry.space_group_name_H-M   'P 1'
#
loop_
_entity.id
_entity.type
_entity.pdbx_description
1 polymer ?
#
loop_
_entity_poly.entity_id
_entity_poly.type
_entity_poly.pdbx_seq_one_letter_code
_entity_poly.pdbx_strand_id
1 'polypeptide(L)' 'MNYVVVEKKERDVPTEEQLKTALKKCGGIPSSCRGDDSKRTLDFTGKVRLHEYHFELIKVVPLSNTLSWTFTWKTNSSE' A
#
# COMPACT_ATOMS: atom_id res chain seq x y z
N MET A 1 0.60 0.05 -15.58
CA MET A 1 0.26 0.75 -14.33
C MET A 1 0.66 -0.10 -13.15
N ASN A 2 1.20 0.51 -12.09
CA ASN A 2 1.59 -0.21 -10.88
C ASN A 2 0.45 -0.12 -9.86
N TYR A 3 0.20 -1.18 -9.11
CA TYR A 3 -0.73 -1.14 -8.00
C TYR A 3 -0.30 -2.03 -6.85
N VAL A 4 -0.74 -1.64 -5.66
CA VAL A 4 -0.64 -2.45 -4.44
C VAL A 4 -2.03 -2.73 -3.93
N VAL A 5 -2.28 -3.99 -3.60
CA VAL A 5 -3.49 -4.43 -2.91
C VAL A 5 -3.10 -4.72 -1.48
N VAL A 6 -3.80 -4.09 -0.54
CA VAL A 6 -3.69 -4.33 0.89
C VAL A 6 -4.98 -4.99 1.33
N GLU A 7 -4.87 -6.21 1.84
CA GLU A 7 -5.99 -7.02 2.30
C GLU A 7 -5.90 -7.26 3.80
N LYS A 8 -7.05 -7.19 4.47
CA LYS A 8 -7.19 -7.47 5.90
C LYS A 8 -6.88 -8.94 6.15
N LYS A 9 -6.01 -9.19 7.12
CA LYS A 9 -5.80 -10.53 7.69
C LYS A 9 -6.40 -10.60 9.08
N GLU A 10 -5.98 -9.70 9.97
CA GLU A 10 -6.45 -9.66 11.37
C GLU A 10 -7.08 -8.31 11.74
N ARG A 11 -6.67 -7.22 11.09
CA ARG A 11 -7.16 -5.85 11.35
C ARG A 11 -7.57 -5.16 10.06
N ASP A 12 -8.44 -4.18 10.20
CA ASP A 12 -8.89 -3.34 9.08
C ASP A 12 -7.70 -2.75 8.33
N VAL A 13 -7.85 -2.66 7.01
CA VAL A 13 -6.80 -2.13 6.15
C VAL A 13 -6.61 -0.64 6.43
N PRO A 14 -5.40 -0.10 6.19
CA PRO A 14 -5.15 1.32 6.36
C PRO A 14 -6.10 2.16 5.51
N THR A 15 -6.41 3.36 6.01
CA THR A 15 -7.18 4.34 5.26
C THR A 15 -6.46 4.74 3.98
N GLU A 16 -7.21 5.24 2.99
CA GLU A 16 -6.65 5.78 1.75
C GLU A 16 -5.54 6.80 2.01
N GLU A 17 -5.73 7.72 2.95
CA GLU A 17 -4.76 8.76 3.28
C GLU A 17 -3.45 8.16 3.81
N GLN A 18 -3.54 7.13 4.66
CA GLN A 18 -2.37 6.42 5.18
C GLN A 18 -1.62 5.68 4.06
N LEU A 19 -2.34 4.96 3.19
CA LEU A 19 -1.77 4.26 2.04
C LEU A 19 -1.06 5.23 1.09
N LYS A 20 -1.69 6.37 0.78
CA LYS A 20 -1.13 7.42 -0.09
C LYS A 20 0.08 8.10 0.56
N THR A 21 0.04 8.35 1.87
CA THR A 21 1.14 9.00 2.60
C THR A 21 2.39 8.12 2.61
N ALA A 22 2.25 6.83 2.93
CA ALA A 22 3.36 5.88 2.89
C ALA A 22 3.98 5.80 1.49
N LEU A 23 3.15 5.80 0.46
CA LEU A 23 3.61 5.71 -0.93
C LEU A 23 4.39 6.97 -1.35
N LYS A 24 3.90 8.16 -0.98
CA LYS A 24 4.59 9.43 -1.24
C LYS A 24 5.97 9.48 -0.57
N LYS A 25 6.09 8.93 0.64
CA LYS A 25 7.38 8.84 1.34
C LYS A 25 8.39 7.93 0.62
N CYS A 26 7.93 6.92 -0.11
CA CYS A 26 8.77 6.08 -0.96
C CYS A 26 9.04 6.65 -2.36
N GLY A 27 8.66 7.91 -2.63
CA GLY A 27 8.83 8.55 -3.93
C GLY A 27 7.82 8.08 -5.01
N GLY A 28 6.76 7.38 -4.61
CA GLY A 28 5.66 7.01 -5.50
C GLY A 28 4.62 8.12 -5.61
N ILE A 29 3.97 8.18 -6.76
CA ILE A 29 2.88 9.13 -7.01
C ILE A 29 1.56 8.36 -6.99
N PRO A 30 0.73 8.51 -5.95
CA PRO A 30 -0.56 7.82 -5.88
C PRO A 30 -1.53 8.41 -6.93
N SER A 31 -2.27 7.56 -7.62
CA SER A 31 -3.31 7.97 -8.57
C SER A 31 -4.71 7.79 -8.01
N SER A 32 -5.10 6.55 -7.72
CA SER A 32 -6.46 6.22 -7.28
C SER A 32 -6.40 5.16 -6.20
N CYS A 33 -7.29 5.25 -5.23
CA CYS A 33 -7.49 4.19 -4.26
C CYS A 33 -8.94 3.74 -4.34
N ARG A 34 -9.15 2.43 -4.34
CA ARG A 34 -10.48 1.81 -4.44
C ARG A 34 -10.59 0.62 -3.51
N GLY A 35 -11.81 0.29 -3.11
CA GLY A 35 -12.12 -0.78 -2.16
C GLY A 35 -12.47 -0.25 -0.77
N ASP A 36 -12.51 -1.15 0.19
CA ASP A 36 -13.15 -0.96 1.49
C ASP A 36 -12.23 -1.41 2.63
N ASP A 37 -12.70 -1.37 3.87
CA ASP A 37 -11.87 -1.65 5.07
C ASP A 37 -11.37 -3.10 5.18
N SER A 38 -11.86 -3.99 4.32
CA SER A 38 -11.32 -5.36 4.16
C SER A 38 -10.27 -5.49 3.07
N LYS A 39 -10.28 -4.62 2.05
CA LYS A 39 -9.41 -4.71 0.87
C LYS A 39 -9.35 -3.37 0.16
N ARG A 40 -8.17 -2.74 0.13
CA ARG A 40 -7.92 -1.53 -0.67
C ARG A 40 -6.85 -1.77 -1.72
N THR A 41 -7.11 -1.29 -2.92
CA THR A 41 -6.15 -1.23 -4.02
C THR A 41 -5.73 0.21 -4.21
N LEU A 42 -4.43 0.49 -4.15
CA LEU A 42 -3.84 1.79 -4.45
C LEU A 42 -3.05 1.67 -5.76
N ASP A 43 -3.52 2.35 -6.80
CA ASP A 43 -2.80 2.51 -8.05
C ASP A 43 -1.81 3.66 -7.93
N PHE A 44 -0.63 3.49 -8.50
CA PHE A 44 0.43 4.49 -8.47
C PHE A 44 1.37 4.41 -9.66
N THR A 45 2.16 5.48 -9.79
CA THR A 45 3.28 5.58 -10.73
C THR A 45 4.59 5.85 -9.98
N GLY A 46 5.71 5.66 -10.66
CA GLY A 46 7.04 5.75 -10.06
C GLY A 46 7.62 4.40 -9.66
N LYS A 47 8.88 4.43 -9.22
CA LYS A 47 9.71 3.25 -8.93
C LYS A 47 9.74 3.01 -7.41
N VAL A 48 8.64 2.46 -6.89
CA VAL A 48 8.51 2.13 -5.46
C VAL A 48 8.84 0.65 -5.25
N ARG A 49 9.61 0.33 -4.21
CA ARG A 49 9.85 -1.04 -3.77
C ARG A 49 8.84 -1.44 -2.70
N LEU A 50 8.25 -2.63 -2.83
CA LEU A 50 7.27 -3.15 -1.87
C LEU A 50 7.81 -3.15 -0.42
N HIS A 51 9.07 -3.53 -0.21
CA HIS A 51 9.66 -3.58 1.13
C HIS A 51 9.75 -2.19 1.79
N GLU A 52 10.14 -1.16 1.02
CA GLU A 52 10.18 0.23 1.50
C GLU A 52 8.77 0.75 1.79
N TYR A 53 7.82 0.46 0.89
CA TYR A 53 6.42 0.82 1.10
C TYR A 53 5.85 0.19 2.36
N HIS A 54 6.10 -1.10 2.56
CA HIS A 54 5.65 -1.81 3.76
C HIS A 54 6.25 -1.19 5.02
N PHE A 55 7.56 -0.91 5.03
CA PHE A 55 8.24 -0.28 6.16
C PHE A 55 7.68 1.12 6.48
N GLU A 56 7.47 1.95 5.48
CA GLU A 56 6.87 3.27 5.67
C GLU A 56 5.41 3.20 6.13
N LEU A 57 4.64 2.23 5.64
CA LEU A 57 3.24 2.04 6.04
C LEU A 57 3.12 1.65 7.52
N ILE A 58 4.03 0.83 8.03
CA ILE A 58 4.09 0.47 9.46
C ILE A 58 4.39 1.71 10.31
N LYS A 59 5.24 2.62 9.84
CA LYS A 59 5.51 3.89 10.55
C LYS A 59 4.30 4.83 10.53
N VAL A 60 3.54 4.85 9.44
CA VAL A 60 2.33 5.65 9.30
C VAL A 60 1.17 5.08 10.13
N VAL A 61 1.15 3.75 10.33
CA VAL A 61 0.12 3.04 11.09
C VAL A 61 0.75 2.23 12.23
N PRO A 62 1.25 2.91 13.28
CA PRO A 62 2.12 2.31 14.31
C PRO A 62 1.46 1.22 15.18
N LEU A 63 0.13 1.09 15.13
CA LEU A 63 -0.62 0.10 15.92
C LEU A 63 -0.92 -1.20 15.18
N SER A 64 -0.65 -1.29 13.88
CA SER A 64 -0.85 -2.52 13.12
C SER A 64 0.44 -3.31 13.07
N ASN A 65 0.45 -4.45 13.76
CA ASN A 65 1.49 -5.46 13.57
C ASN A 65 1.58 -5.73 12.06
N THR A 66 2.81 -5.79 11.55
CA THR A 66 3.15 -6.03 10.14
C THR A 66 2.51 -7.28 9.55
N LEU A 67 2.02 -8.19 10.42
CA LEU A 67 1.33 -9.43 10.09
C LEU A 67 -0.18 -9.26 9.84
N SER A 68 -0.77 -8.11 10.19
CA SER A 68 -2.22 -7.91 10.13
C SER A 68 -2.77 -7.71 8.72
N TRP A 69 -1.91 -7.57 7.71
CA TRP A 69 -2.30 -7.37 6.31
C TRP A 69 -1.49 -8.23 5.35
N THR A 70 -2.12 -8.57 4.23
CA THR A 70 -1.45 -9.21 3.09
C THR A 70 -1.28 -8.19 1.96
N PHE A 71 -0.11 -8.20 1.32
CA PHE A 71 0.24 -7.28 0.25
C PHE A 71 0.39 -8.03 -1.07
N THR A 72 -0.40 -7.65 -2.07
CA THR A 72 -0.20 -8.09 -3.46
C THR A 72 0.32 -6.92 -4.27
N TRP A 73 1.51 -7.07 -4.85
CA TRP A 73 2.16 -6.03 -5.63
C TRP A 73 2.18 -6.43 -7.10
N LYS A 74 1.70 -5.56 -7.98
CA LYS A 74 1.81 -5.76 -9.42
C LYS A 74 2.44 -4.52 -10.04
N THR A 75 3.66 -4.69 -10.52
CA THR A 75 4.30 -3.72 -11.40
C THR A 75 4.02 -4.13 -12.83
N ASN A 76 3.66 -3.18 -13.69
CA ASN A 76 3.64 -3.44 -15.12
C ASN A 76 5.06 -3.31 -15.65
N SER A 77 5.95 -4.21 -15.22
CA SER A 77 7.20 -4.46 -15.92
C SER A 77 6.83 -5.35 -17.09
N SER A 78 6.50 -4.74 -18.22
CA SER A 78 6.61 -5.41 -19.50
C SER A 78 8.12 -5.59 -19.73
N GLU A 79 8.66 -6.73 -19.31
CA GLU A 79 9.87 -7.27 -19.94
C GLU A 79 9.49 -7.88 -21.29
#